data_AF-A0A661SNR4-F1
#
_entry.id   AF-A0A661SNR4-F1
#
_cell.length_a   1.000
_cell.length_b   1.000
_cell.length_c   1.000
_cell.angle_alpha   90.00
_cell.angle_beta   90.00
_cell.angle_gamma   90.00
#
_symmetry.space_group_name_H-M   'P 1'
#
loop_
_entity.id
_entity.type
_entity.pdbx_description
1 polymer ?
#
loop_
_entity_poly.entity_id
_entity_poly.type
_entity_poly.pdbx_seq_one_letter_code
_entity_poly.pdbx_strand_id
1 'polypeptide(L)'
;MRDTERWDWDIGRREISDVGRWPGQFGRVEEPEISPDGERVAAVIRNGDDEYGVCENGRAWEGAAYDRVWHLRYAPDGRLTALVSDMGEWTVAEDGTLWETRAEFVWNQMCARNGGPVSAAAQSGRKYFAITDGVPWENRFADMAGLTVSQDGARAAAVVQTVPFGEADIFTFEQGCYTVAADGKAWDRNFVSLWDPVFSPDGRRVAASVRLTLCDQTVATDGVPWDSTYPCVWEPGFSPADGAVTAPVRIGGSWTMAREGARIWDRSFAQVWHHVHSPDGRGIAAIVAREFGRWTVAVNGAAWWHTFGDFVTDAVFSPDGLRIACVASDEGKVTVVADDSPWDIAADRVWAPTFSPDGTRVAARTETDGKYRIFLDGKPVGEPCGMLADPVFSPDGGELLVRGVAGTGEDAVCFRQVAEVGSGK
;
A
#
# COMPACT_ATOMS: atom_id res chain seq x y z
N MET A 1 6.58 7.13 8.84
CA MET A 1 8.01 6.79 8.71
C MET A 1 8.27 5.69 9.72
N ARG A 2 8.91 4.59 9.34
CA ARG A 2 9.30 3.53 10.29
C ARG A 2 10.33 4.14 11.26
N ASP A 3 10.21 3.90 12.56
CA ASP A 3 11.25 4.28 13.52
C ASP A 3 12.42 3.30 13.36
N THR A 4 13.37 3.64 12.48
CA THR A 4 14.55 2.83 12.18
C THR A 4 15.77 3.23 13.00
N GLU A 5 15.65 4.23 13.89
CA GLU A 5 16.75 4.71 14.74
C GLU A 5 17.23 3.64 15.72
N ARG A 6 16.35 2.71 16.08
CA ARG A 6 16.63 1.64 17.05
C ARG A 6 17.20 0.37 16.40
N TRP A 7 17.28 0.33 15.08
CA TRP A 7 17.78 -0.85 14.37
C TRP A 7 19.31 -0.92 14.47
N ASP A 8 19.82 -2.14 14.37
CA ASP A 8 21.26 -2.38 14.32
C ASP A 8 21.78 -2.12 12.91
N TRP A 9 22.59 -1.07 12.75
CA TRP A 9 23.19 -0.65 11.49
C TRP A 9 24.66 -1.05 11.36
N ASP A 10 25.16 -1.97 12.20
CA ASP A 10 26.52 -2.47 12.08
C ASP A 10 26.73 -3.16 10.73
N ILE A 11 27.74 -2.68 9.98
CA ILE A 11 28.10 -3.21 8.67
C ILE A 11 28.43 -4.69 8.77
N GLY A 12 27.79 -5.49 7.91
CA GLY A 12 28.05 -6.92 7.86
C GLY A 12 26.80 -7.72 7.50
N ARG A 13 26.98 -9.03 7.41
CA ARG A 13 25.91 -9.98 7.12
C ARG A 13 25.74 -10.94 8.30
N ARG A 14 24.48 -11.19 8.67
CA ARG A 14 24.08 -12.19 9.67
C ARG A 14 23.07 -13.16 9.08
N GLU A 15 23.21 -14.41 9.49
CA GLU A 15 22.21 -15.46 9.27
C GLU A 15 21.22 -15.45 10.44
N ILE A 16 19.93 -15.50 10.11
CA ILE A 16 18.83 -15.31 11.06
C ILE A 16 18.14 -16.64 11.36
N SER A 17 17.86 -17.43 10.32
CA SER A 17 17.22 -18.73 10.49
C SER A 17 17.45 -19.66 9.29
N ASP A 18 17.62 -20.95 9.57
CA ASP A 18 17.72 -22.04 8.60
C ASP A 18 16.33 -22.39 8.02
N VAL A 19 15.72 -21.48 7.27
CA VAL A 19 14.37 -21.64 6.72
C VAL A 19 14.23 -22.89 5.83
N GLY A 20 15.32 -23.35 5.21
CA GLY A 20 15.37 -24.58 4.41
C GLY A 20 15.10 -25.86 5.20
N ARG A 21 15.29 -25.83 6.52
CA ARG A 21 15.02 -26.97 7.41
C ARG A 21 13.58 -27.04 7.89
N TRP A 22 12.80 -25.96 7.74
CA TRP A 22 11.43 -25.89 8.24
C TRP A 22 10.49 -26.91 7.61
N PRO A 23 10.56 -27.24 6.30
CA PRO A 23 9.73 -28.30 5.72
C PRO A 23 9.92 -29.67 6.38
N GLY A 24 11.14 -29.99 6.81
CA GLY A 24 11.43 -31.23 7.55
C GLY A 24 10.88 -31.22 8.99
N GLN A 25 10.60 -30.04 9.55
CA GLN A 25 10.10 -29.86 10.92
C GLN A 25 8.57 -29.75 10.97
N PHE A 26 7.98 -29.04 10.01
CA PHE A 26 6.57 -28.61 10.04
C PHE A 26 5.76 -29.09 8.83
N GLY A 27 6.30 -29.98 8.00
CA GLY A 27 5.62 -30.48 6.80
C GLY A 27 5.58 -29.44 5.68
N ARG A 28 4.45 -28.74 5.51
CA ARG A 28 4.32 -27.70 4.48
C ARG A 28 4.60 -26.33 5.09
N VAL A 29 5.41 -25.54 4.39
CA VAL A 29 5.78 -24.18 4.76
C VAL A 29 5.46 -23.28 3.58
N GLU A 30 4.73 -22.21 3.81
CA GLU A 30 4.45 -21.19 2.80
C GLU A 30 5.63 -20.23 2.63
N GLU A 31 5.57 -19.32 1.65
CA GLU A 31 6.64 -18.35 1.42
C GLU A 31 6.89 -17.50 2.69
N PRO A 32 8.15 -17.39 3.16
CA PRO A 32 8.45 -16.70 4.40
C PRO A 32 8.35 -15.17 4.27
N GLU A 33 7.86 -14.53 5.32
CA GLU A 33 7.85 -13.08 5.51
C GLU A 33 9.04 -12.68 6.40
N ILE A 34 9.78 -11.63 6.02
CA ILE A 34 10.89 -11.11 6.81
C ILE A 34 10.47 -9.80 7.47
N SER A 35 10.73 -9.69 8.78
CA SER A 35 10.50 -8.48 9.57
C SER A 35 11.21 -7.24 8.98
N PRO A 36 10.70 -6.02 9.24
CA PRO A 36 11.28 -4.79 8.72
C PRO A 36 12.77 -4.61 9.06
N ASP A 37 13.18 -4.94 10.29
CA ASP A 37 14.56 -4.84 10.79
C ASP A 37 15.46 -6.00 10.34
N GLY A 38 14.86 -7.10 9.85
CA GLY A 38 15.54 -8.30 9.41
C GLY A 38 16.00 -9.23 10.53
N GLU A 39 15.54 -9.04 11.76
CA GLU A 39 15.92 -9.89 12.91
C GLU A 39 15.01 -11.11 13.07
N ARG A 40 13.85 -11.09 12.39
CA ARG A 40 12.84 -12.16 12.43
C ARG A 40 12.35 -12.54 11.06
N VAL A 41 12.05 -13.82 10.88
CA VAL A 41 11.41 -14.40 9.71
C VAL A 41 10.29 -15.32 10.17
N ALA A 42 9.15 -15.25 9.50
CA ALA A 42 7.99 -16.07 9.83
C ALA A 42 7.36 -16.69 8.59
N ALA A 43 6.68 -17.82 8.76
CA ALA A 43 5.90 -18.45 7.70
C ALA A 43 4.65 -19.12 8.26
N VAL A 44 3.62 -19.21 7.40
CA VAL A 44 2.50 -20.11 7.65
C VAL A 44 3.00 -21.55 7.49
N ILE A 45 2.70 -22.38 8.48
CA ILE A 45 3.05 -23.80 8.50
C ILE A 45 1.79 -24.66 8.54
N ARG A 46 1.88 -25.89 8.05
CA ARG A 46 0.80 -26.87 8.12
C ARG A 46 1.32 -28.21 8.62
N ASN A 47 1.02 -28.50 9.88
CA ASN A 47 1.41 -29.73 10.55
C ASN A 47 0.35 -30.82 10.27
N GLY A 48 0.70 -31.80 9.44
CA GLY A 48 -0.26 -32.84 9.03
C GLY A 48 -1.35 -32.32 8.09
N ASP A 49 -2.48 -33.02 8.04
CA ASP A 49 -3.47 -32.83 6.98
C ASP A 49 -4.41 -31.65 7.20
N ASP A 50 -4.65 -31.14 8.42
CA ASP A 50 -5.73 -30.14 8.65
C ASP A 50 -5.39 -29.00 9.63
N GLU A 51 -4.21 -28.95 10.24
CA GLU A 51 -3.88 -27.91 11.24
C GLU A 51 -2.87 -26.89 10.70
N TYR A 52 -3.29 -25.63 10.64
CA TYR A 52 -2.44 -24.50 10.29
C TYR A 52 -1.85 -23.85 11.54
N GLY A 53 -0.63 -23.34 11.40
CA GLY A 53 0.04 -22.55 12.43
C GLY A 53 0.95 -21.50 11.83
N VAL A 54 1.66 -20.78 12.69
CA VAL A 54 2.69 -19.82 12.31
C VAL A 54 3.99 -20.23 12.98
N CYS A 55 5.06 -20.25 12.21
CA CYS A 55 6.43 -20.41 12.71
C CYS A 55 7.17 -19.09 12.60
N GLU A 56 7.84 -18.66 13.66
CA GLU A 56 8.74 -17.51 13.69
C GLU A 56 10.13 -17.98 14.14
N ASN A 57 11.16 -17.67 13.33
CA ASN A 57 12.55 -18.07 13.59
C ASN A 57 12.74 -19.56 13.95
N GLY A 58 11.97 -20.44 13.32
CA GLY A 58 12.03 -21.90 13.54
C GLY A 58 11.25 -22.39 14.75
N ARG A 59 10.46 -21.54 15.40
CA ARG A 59 9.59 -21.91 16.52
C ARG A 59 8.13 -21.66 16.16
N ALA A 60 7.29 -22.69 16.27
CA ALA A 60 5.86 -22.54 16.12
C ALA A 60 5.25 -21.76 17.29
N TRP A 61 4.23 -20.95 17.03
CA TRP A 61 3.40 -20.35 18.07
C TRP A 61 2.80 -21.45 18.97
N GLU A 62 2.90 -21.25 20.30
CA GLU A 62 2.43 -22.26 21.26
C GLU A 62 0.90 -22.35 21.27
N GLY A 63 0.37 -23.58 21.27
CA GLY A 63 -1.08 -23.83 21.36
C GLY A 63 -1.88 -23.39 20.13
N ALA A 64 -1.24 -22.97 19.05
CA ALA A 64 -1.87 -22.48 17.83
C ALA A 64 -2.15 -23.62 16.85
N ALA A 65 -3.39 -24.11 16.84
CA ALA A 65 -3.93 -25.01 15.80
C ALA A 65 -5.16 -24.34 15.19
N TYR A 66 -4.99 -23.74 14.01
CA TYR A 66 -6.02 -22.99 13.31
C TYR A 66 -6.58 -23.79 12.14
N ASP A 67 -7.86 -23.57 11.82
CA ASP A 67 -8.47 -24.08 10.58
C ASP A 67 -7.77 -23.47 9.36
N ARG A 68 -7.33 -22.22 9.48
CA ARG A 68 -6.63 -21.48 8.42
C ARG A 68 -5.83 -20.31 8.97
N VAL A 69 -4.71 -20.01 8.32
CA VAL A 69 -3.97 -18.76 8.47
C VAL A 69 -3.86 -18.10 7.10
N TRP A 70 -4.07 -16.80 7.03
CA TRP A 70 -4.04 -16.03 5.79
C TRP A 70 -3.40 -14.66 6.02
N HIS A 71 -2.77 -14.11 4.98
CA HIS A 71 -2.20 -12.77 4.98
C HIS A 71 -1.24 -12.51 6.16
N LEU A 72 -0.33 -13.45 6.44
CA LEU A 72 0.73 -13.29 7.43
C LEU A 72 1.69 -12.17 7.02
N ARG A 73 1.80 -11.10 7.81
CA ARG A 73 2.65 -9.94 7.52
C ARG A 73 3.20 -9.31 8.79
N TYR A 74 4.42 -8.80 8.74
CA TYR A 74 4.91 -7.89 9.77
C TYR A 74 4.37 -6.48 9.56
N ALA A 75 3.80 -5.90 10.60
CA ALA A 75 3.49 -4.49 10.67
C ALA A 75 4.80 -3.65 10.68
N PRO A 76 4.75 -2.35 10.33
CA PRO A 76 5.94 -1.50 10.27
C PRO A 76 6.73 -1.35 11.59
N ASP A 77 6.09 -1.59 12.74
CA ASP A 77 6.71 -1.65 14.08
C ASP A 77 7.31 -3.02 14.42
N GLY A 78 7.14 -4.01 13.56
CA GLY A 78 7.61 -5.38 13.75
C GLY A 78 6.61 -6.31 14.43
N ARG A 79 5.39 -5.91 14.78
CA ARG A 79 4.38 -6.91 15.22
C ARG A 79 4.06 -7.86 14.08
N LEU A 80 4.06 -9.16 14.33
CA LEU A 80 3.66 -10.17 13.35
C LEU A 80 2.14 -10.35 13.41
N THR A 81 1.47 -10.18 12.27
CA THR A 81 0.01 -10.16 12.23
C THR A 81 -0.51 -11.14 11.18
N ALA A 82 -1.68 -11.74 11.43
CA ALA A 82 -2.32 -12.65 10.48
C ALA A 82 -3.84 -12.68 10.65
N LEU A 83 -4.56 -12.98 9.56
CA LEU A 83 -5.95 -13.40 9.63
C LEU A 83 -6.00 -14.88 9.96
N VAL A 84 -6.72 -15.26 11.00
CA VAL A 84 -6.84 -16.66 11.43
C VAL A 84 -8.30 -17.09 11.49
N SER A 85 -8.55 -18.32 11.08
CA SER A 85 -9.84 -18.99 11.26
C SER A 85 -9.69 -20.05 12.34
N ASP A 86 -10.60 -20.05 13.30
CA ASP A 86 -10.64 -20.99 14.41
C ASP A 86 -12.10 -21.32 14.75
N MET A 87 -12.44 -22.61 14.72
CA MET A 87 -13.80 -23.12 14.93
C MET A 87 -14.84 -22.50 13.98
N GLY A 88 -14.42 -22.22 12.74
CA GLY A 88 -15.29 -21.65 11.70
C GLY A 88 -15.55 -20.15 11.79
N GLU A 89 -14.90 -19.43 12.71
CA GLU A 89 -14.93 -17.97 12.79
C GLU A 89 -13.55 -17.37 12.53
N TRP A 90 -13.53 -16.15 12.00
CA TRP A 90 -12.33 -15.41 11.67
C TRP A 90 -12.01 -14.30 12.69
N THR A 91 -10.72 -14.08 12.94
CA THR A 91 -10.18 -13.00 13.75
C THR A 91 -8.78 -12.61 13.28
N VAL A 92 -8.16 -11.62 13.93
CA VAL A 92 -6.76 -11.22 13.71
C VAL A 92 -5.92 -11.74 14.87
N ALA A 93 -4.77 -12.32 14.55
CA ALA A 93 -3.71 -12.65 15.49
C ALA A 93 -2.61 -11.58 15.42
N GLU A 94 -2.13 -11.11 16.57
CA GLU A 94 -0.97 -10.24 16.73
C GLU A 94 0.04 -10.92 17.67
N ASP A 95 1.23 -11.24 17.16
CA ASP A 95 2.30 -11.95 17.88
C ASP A 95 1.77 -13.20 18.63
N GLY A 96 0.88 -13.95 17.97
CA GLY A 96 0.25 -15.16 18.52
C GLY A 96 -0.95 -14.91 19.44
N THR A 97 -1.28 -13.66 19.76
CA THR A 97 -2.46 -13.30 20.56
C THR A 97 -3.64 -12.98 19.66
N LEU A 98 -4.77 -13.66 19.85
CA LEU A 98 -5.99 -13.42 19.08
C LEU A 98 -6.76 -12.21 19.63
N TRP A 99 -7.36 -11.42 18.75
CA TRP A 99 -8.43 -10.52 19.17
C TRP A 99 -9.61 -11.31 19.71
N GLU A 100 -10.24 -10.78 20.77
CA GLU A 100 -11.46 -11.35 21.35
C GLU A 100 -12.64 -11.30 20.35
N THR A 101 -12.70 -10.24 19.54
CA THR A 101 -13.75 -10.07 18.53
C THR A 101 -13.58 -11.09 17.41
N ARG A 102 -14.66 -11.82 17.12
CA ARG A 102 -14.74 -12.78 16.01
C ARG A 102 -15.84 -12.40 15.04
N ALA A 103 -15.72 -12.87 13.80
CA ALA A 103 -16.68 -12.64 12.73
C ALA A 103 -16.77 -13.84 11.78
N GLU A 104 -17.88 -13.99 11.05
CA GLU A 104 -18.01 -15.02 10.00
C GLU A 104 -16.92 -14.89 8.91
N PHE A 105 -16.54 -13.66 8.58
CA PHE A 105 -15.42 -13.37 7.69
C PHE A 105 -14.65 -12.14 8.16
N VAL A 106 -13.33 -12.19 8.04
CA VAL A 106 -12.41 -11.04 8.21
C VAL A 106 -11.47 -11.00 7.01
N TRP A 107 -11.27 -9.81 6.42
CA TRP A 107 -10.39 -9.62 5.26
C TRP A 107 -9.81 -8.20 5.23
N ASN A 108 -8.91 -7.94 4.27
CA ASN A 108 -8.30 -6.64 4.04
C ASN A 108 -7.67 -6.05 5.32
N GLN A 109 -6.77 -6.81 5.93
CA GLN A 109 -5.98 -6.36 7.07
C GLN A 109 -5.08 -5.19 6.66
N MET A 110 -5.12 -4.11 7.44
CA MET A 110 -4.37 -2.88 7.22
C MET A 110 -3.58 -2.53 8.47
N CYS A 111 -2.27 -2.39 8.34
CA CYS A 111 -1.40 -1.90 9.40
C CYS A 111 -1.05 -0.44 9.13
N ALA A 112 -1.14 0.40 10.17
CA ALA A 112 -0.75 1.79 10.07
C ALA A 112 0.73 1.95 9.66
N ARG A 113 1.05 2.96 8.84
CA ARG A 113 2.43 3.19 8.34
C ARG A 113 3.43 3.51 9.44
N ASN A 114 2.98 3.93 10.61
CA ASN A 114 3.77 4.27 11.78
C ASN A 114 3.78 3.17 12.86
N GLY A 115 3.20 1.98 12.60
CA GLY A 115 3.06 0.96 13.64
C GLY A 115 1.94 1.21 14.64
N GLY A 116 0.99 2.09 14.29
CA GLY A 116 -0.26 2.26 15.02
C GLY A 116 -1.23 1.06 14.90
N PRO A 117 -2.52 1.27 15.15
CA PRO A 117 -3.53 0.22 15.17
C PRO A 117 -3.58 -0.65 13.89
N VAL A 118 -4.00 -1.89 14.06
CA VAL A 118 -4.33 -2.80 12.97
C VAL A 118 -5.84 -2.75 12.76
N SER A 119 -6.26 -2.58 11.51
CA SER A 119 -7.67 -2.61 11.12
C SER A 119 -7.96 -3.73 10.14
N ALA A 120 -9.18 -4.25 10.16
CA ALA A 120 -9.65 -5.23 9.17
C ALA A 120 -11.12 -5.02 8.84
N ALA A 121 -11.52 -5.38 7.63
CA ALA A 121 -12.93 -5.47 7.25
C ALA A 121 -13.51 -6.79 7.77
N ALA A 122 -14.77 -6.76 8.21
CA ALA A 122 -15.46 -7.91 8.74
C ALA A 122 -16.92 -7.98 8.30
N GLN A 123 -17.47 -9.19 8.30
CA GLN A 123 -18.88 -9.46 8.06
C GLN A 123 -19.38 -10.47 9.09
N SER A 124 -20.60 -10.25 9.58
CA SER A 124 -21.35 -11.25 10.36
C SER A 124 -22.84 -11.00 10.19
N GLY A 125 -23.65 -12.05 10.04
CA GLY A 125 -25.10 -11.91 9.89
C GLY A 125 -25.51 -11.03 8.71
N ARG A 126 -24.77 -11.09 7.60
CA ARG A 126 -24.98 -10.24 6.39
C ARG A 126 -24.85 -8.75 6.66
N LYS A 127 -24.06 -8.37 7.66
CA LYS A 127 -23.74 -6.99 8.00
C LYS A 127 -22.24 -6.79 8.01
N TYR A 128 -21.81 -5.67 7.44
CA TYR A 128 -20.41 -5.32 7.21
C TYR A 128 -19.97 -4.18 8.12
N PHE A 129 -18.73 -4.23 8.59
CA PHE A 129 -18.14 -3.29 9.53
C PHE A 129 -16.61 -3.41 9.51
N ALA A 130 -15.90 -2.39 10.00
CA ALA A 130 -14.47 -2.52 10.29
C ALA A 130 -14.24 -2.87 11.76
N ILE A 131 -13.09 -3.48 12.03
CA ILE A 131 -12.56 -3.76 13.37
C ILE A 131 -11.20 -3.08 13.45
N THR A 132 -10.94 -2.29 14.49
CA THR A 132 -9.66 -1.62 14.74
C THR A 132 -9.16 -2.01 16.12
N ASP A 133 -7.96 -2.60 16.21
CA ASP A 133 -7.39 -3.18 17.44
C ASP A 133 -8.40 -4.05 18.23
N GLY A 134 -9.09 -4.93 17.50
CA GLY A 134 -10.10 -5.82 18.09
C GLY A 134 -11.43 -5.14 18.44
N VAL A 135 -11.59 -3.83 18.25
CA VAL A 135 -12.84 -3.12 18.52
C VAL A 135 -13.66 -2.95 17.25
N PRO A 136 -14.84 -3.59 17.13
CA PRO A 136 -15.71 -3.43 15.96
C PRO A 136 -16.42 -2.07 15.98
N TRP A 137 -16.73 -1.52 14.80
CA TRP A 137 -17.63 -0.38 14.70
C TRP A 137 -18.99 -0.67 15.36
N GLU A 138 -19.54 0.35 16.02
CA GLU A 138 -20.87 0.27 16.65
C GLU A 138 -21.98 0.03 15.62
N ASN A 139 -21.93 0.75 14.49
CA ASN A 139 -22.88 0.57 13.39
C ASN A 139 -22.37 -0.43 12.36
N ARG A 140 -23.30 -1.19 11.79
CA ARG A 140 -23.02 -2.16 10.73
C ARG A 140 -23.94 -1.95 9.54
N PHE A 141 -23.41 -2.17 8.35
CA PHE A 141 -24.04 -1.77 7.10
C PHE A 141 -24.44 -2.97 6.26
N ALA A 142 -25.37 -2.77 5.32
CA ALA A 142 -25.80 -3.84 4.41
C ALA A 142 -24.71 -4.21 3.40
N ASP A 143 -23.81 -3.26 3.12
CA ASP A 143 -22.66 -3.40 2.25
C ASP A 143 -21.54 -2.46 2.74
N MET A 144 -20.29 -2.85 2.48
CA MET A 144 -19.10 -2.06 2.80
C MET A 144 -17.97 -2.35 1.80
N ALA A 145 -17.38 -1.30 1.23
CA ALA A 145 -16.26 -1.41 0.30
C ALA A 145 -15.24 -0.28 0.52
N GLY A 146 -14.03 -0.48 -0.01
CA GLY A 146 -12.98 0.55 0.03
C GLY A 146 -12.58 0.95 1.45
N LEU A 147 -12.35 -0.02 2.34
CA LEU A 147 -11.82 0.25 3.68
C LEU A 147 -10.47 0.98 3.55
N THR A 148 -10.35 2.11 4.23
CA THR A 148 -9.14 2.92 4.34
C THR A 148 -8.89 3.27 5.80
N VAL A 149 -7.65 3.61 6.14
CA VAL A 149 -7.25 4.03 7.50
C VAL A 149 -6.49 5.35 7.47
N SER A 150 -6.57 6.12 8.56
CA SER A 150 -5.75 7.32 8.74
C SER A 150 -4.25 6.97 8.77
N GLN A 151 -3.39 7.96 8.57
CA GLN A 151 -1.94 7.74 8.51
C GLN A 151 -1.38 7.07 9.78
N ASP A 152 -1.96 7.39 10.94
CA ASP A 152 -1.64 6.80 12.23
C ASP A 152 -2.43 5.51 12.54
N GLY A 153 -3.34 5.10 11.66
CA GLY A 153 -4.22 3.93 11.80
C GLY A 153 -5.34 4.06 12.82
N ALA A 154 -5.41 5.17 13.55
CA ALA A 154 -6.35 5.34 14.65
C ALA A 154 -7.82 5.46 14.19
N ARG A 155 -8.03 5.75 12.91
CA ARG A 155 -9.36 5.92 12.32
C ARG A 155 -9.50 5.09 11.07
N ALA A 156 -10.71 4.63 10.83
CA ALA A 156 -11.06 3.85 9.66
C ALA A 156 -12.25 4.48 8.93
N ALA A 157 -12.27 4.39 7.61
CA ALA A 157 -13.41 4.82 6.81
C ALA A 157 -13.67 3.83 5.68
N ALA A 158 -14.93 3.74 5.24
CA ALA A 158 -15.33 2.89 4.13
C ALA A 158 -16.57 3.45 3.44
N VAL A 159 -16.76 3.08 2.18
CA VAL A 159 -18.03 3.28 1.48
C VAL A 159 -19.05 2.29 2.04
N VAL A 160 -20.23 2.76 2.40
CA VAL A 160 -21.29 1.96 3.01
C VAL A 160 -22.64 2.22 2.35
N GLN A 161 -23.49 1.20 2.34
CA GLN A 161 -24.89 1.34 1.93
C GLN A 161 -25.77 1.70 3.14
N THR A 162 -26.47 2.83 3.07
CA THR A 162 -27.38 3.33 4.12
C THR A 162 -28.86 3.23 3.74
N VAL A 163 -29.18 3.17 2.45
CA VAL A 163 -30.55 2.96 1.96
C VAL A 163 -30.67 1.52 1.43
N PRO A 164 -31.55 0.69 2.01
CA PRO A 164 -31.80 -0.65 1.49
C PRO A 164 -32.57 -0.57 0.17
N PHE A 165 -32.18 -1.37 -0.81
CA PHE A 165 -32.91 -1.55 -2.07
C PHE A 165 -32.74 -2.99 -2.58
N GLY A 166 -33.69 -3.44 -3.40
CA GLY A 166 -33.68 -4.79 -3.96
C GLY A 166 -32.79 -4.90 -5.20
N GLU A 167 -32.44 -6.14 -5.57
CA GLU A 167 -31.75 -6.40 -6.84
C GLU A 167 -32.54 -5.80 -8.03
N ALA A 168 -31.82 -5.14 -8.93
CA ALA A 168 -32.37 -4.44 -10.11
C ALA A 168 -33.33 -3.27 -9.82
N ASP A 169 -33.44 -2.77 -8.58
CA ASP A 169 -34.15 -1.52 -8.28
C ASP A 169 -33.31 -0.28 -8.66
N ILE A 170 -33.26 -0.02 -9.96
CA ILE A 170 -32.49 1.08 -10.54
C ILE A 170 -33.02 2.46 -10.13
N PHE A 171 -34.31 2.57 -9.81
CA PHE A 171 -34.94 3.85 -9.46
C PHE A 171 -34.58 4.28 -8.04
N THR A 172 -34.50 3.34 -7.10
CA THR A 172 -33.99 3.64 -5.75
C THR A 172 -32.49 3.90 -5.79
N PHE A 173 -31.73 3.10 -6.56
CA PHE A 173 -30.29 3.33 -6.74
C PHE A 173 -29.96 4.75 -7.23
N GLU A 174 -30.71 5.25 -8.24
CA GLU A 174 -30.51 6.59 -8.80
C GLU A 174 -30.81 7.73 -7.81
N GLN A 175 -31.56 7.47 -6.73
CA GLN A 175 -31.83 8.45 -5.67
C GLN A 175 -30.68 8.64 -4.69
N GLY A 176 -29.68 7.74 -4.70
CA GLY A 176 -28.52 7.77 -3.83
C GLY A 176 -28.66 6.90 -2.59
N CYS A 177 -27.88 5.81 -2.56
CA CYS A 177 -27.95 4.79 -1.51
C CYS A 177 -26.68 4.64 -0.67
N TYR A 178 -25.59 5.29 -1.10
CA TYR A 178 -24.26 5.07 -0.57
C TYR A 178 -23.67 6.34 0.03
N THR A 179 -22.84 6.18 1.05
CA THR A 179 -22.05 7.27 1.63
C THR A 179 -20.76 6.74 2.23
N VAL A 180 -19.90 7.59 2.77
CA VAL A 180 -18.76 7.15 3.59
C VAL A 180 -19.22 7.04 5.04
N ALA A 181 -18.82 5.97 5.71
CA ALA A 181 -18.78 5.91 7.17
C ALA A 181 -17.34 6.08 7.65
N ALA A 182 -17.12 7.01 8.59
CA ALA A 182 -15.87 7.15 9.33
C ALA A 182 -16.10 6.67 10.76
N ASP A 183 -15.30 5.71 11.22
CA ASP A 183 -15.44 5.01 12.50
C ASP A 183 -16.86 4.52 12.76
N GLY A 184 -17.50 3.96 11.71
CA GLY A 184 -18.86 3.47 11.77
C GLY A 184 -19.94 4.55 11.73
N LYS A 185 -19.60 5.84 11.65
CA LYS A 185 -20.58 6.92 11.50
C LYS A 185 -20.66 7.36 10.04
N ALA A 186 -21.79 7.08 9.41
CA ALA A 186 -22.12 7.55 8.06
C ALA A 186 -22.20 9.09 7.99
N TRP A 187 -21.77 9.68 6.88
CA TRP A 187 -22.13 11.07 6.58
C TRP A 187 -23.64 11.23 6.41
N ASP A 188 -24.15 12.43 6.65
CA ASP A 188 -25.59 12.73 6.57
C ASP A 188 -26.14 12.68 5.14
N ARG A 189 -25.26 12.79 4.13
CA ARG A 189 -25.63 12.83 2.72
C ARG A 189 -25.31 11.51 2.03
N ASN A 190 -26.27 11.03 1.23
CA ASN A 190 -26.06 9.92 0.31
C ASN A 190 -25.77 10.41 -1.12
N PHE A 191 -25.11 9.53 -1.86
CA PHE A 191 -24.70 9.66 -3.24
C PHE A 191 -25.14 8.41 -4.02
N VAL A 192 -25.25 8.52 -5.35
CA VAL A 192 -25.59 7.39 -6.23
C VAL A 192 -24.56 6.28 -6.07
N SER A 193 -23.29 6.64 -6.11
CA SER A 193 -22.16 5.79 -5.74
C SER A 193 -20.97 6.66 -5.39
N LEU A 194 -19.96 6.08 -4.76
CA LEU A 194 -18.69 6.73 -4.44
C LEU A 194 -17.58 5.68 -4.29
N TRP A 195 -16.34 6.12 -4.39
CA TRP A 195 -15.14 5.29 -4.35
C TRP A 195 -13.96 6.09 -3.79
N ASP A 196 -12.88 5.36 -3.49
CA ASP A 196 -11.59 5.87 -3.01
C ASP A 196 -11.70 6.89 -1.85
N PRO A 197 -12.25 6.48 -0.68
CA PRO A 197 -12.17 7.31 0.51
C PRO A 197 -10.70 7.47 0.95
N VAL A 198 -10.31 8.71 1.26
CA VAL A 198 -8.95 9.06 1.72
C VAL A 198 -9.04 9.96 2.94
N PHE A 199 -8.18 9.74 3.93
CA PHE A 199 -8.08 10.60 5.10
C PHE A 199 -7.20 11.83 4.85
N SER A 200 -7.52 12.93 5.52
CA SER A 200 -6.57 14.04 5.66
C SER A 200 -5.33 13.60 6.46
N PRO A 201 -4.18 14.29 6.31
CA PRO A 201 -2.95 13.93 7.02
C PRO A 201 -3.10 13.85 8.54
N ASP A 202 -3.98 14.68 9.11
CA ASP A 202 -4.29 14.69 10.55
C ASP A 202 -5.39 13.71 10.96
N GLY A 203 -5.89 12.89 10.02
CA GLY A 203 -6.95 11.89 10.22
C GLY A 203 -8.35 12.48 10.50
N ARG A 204 -8.54 13.80 10.45
CA ARG A 204 -9.80 14.41 10.89
C ARG A 204 -10.90 14.40 9.83
N ARG A 205 -10.54 14.53 8.56
CA ARG A 205 -11.48 14.62 7.44
C ARG A 205 -11.32 13.45 6.49
N VAL A 206 -12.40 13.13 5.79
CA VAL A 206 -12.38 12.14 4.72
C VAL A 206 -12.88 12.77 3.44
N ALA A 207 -12.15 12.56 2.34
CA ALA A 207 -12.59 12.90 0.99
C ALA A 207 -12.86 11.64 0.21
N ALA A 208 -13.79 11.69 -0.75
CA ALA A 208 -14.08 10.58 -1.65
C ALA A 208 -14.52 11.12 -3.02
N SER A 209 -14.27 10.35 -4.07
CA SER A 209 -14.89 10.58 -5.37
C SER A 209 -16.33 10.12 -5.32
N VAL A 210 -17.26 10.99 -5.71
CA VAL A 210 -18.70 10.74 -5.60
C VAL A 210 -19.41 10.95 -6.93
N ARG A 211 -20.49 10.22 -7.11
CA ARG A 211 -21.43 10.37 -8.21
C ARG A 211 -22.71 11.04 -7.70
N LEU A 212 -23.00 12.25 -8.21
CA LEU A 212 -24.21 13.00 -7.87
C LEU A 212 -25.42 12.55 -8.70
N THR A 213 -25.19 12.22 -9.97
CA THR A 213 -26.17 11.71 -10.93
C THR A 213 -25.53 10.60 -11.75
N LEU A 214 -26.28 9.89 -12.60
CA LEU A 214 -25.68 8.88 -13.48
C LEU A 214 -24.60 9.42 -14.45
N CYS A 215 -24.45 10.74 -14.59
CA CYS A 215 -23.48 11.37 -15.51
C CYS A 215 -22.49 12.31 -14.82
N ASP A 216 -22.80 12.78 -13.61
CA ASP A 216 -22.03 13.83 -12.92
C ASP A 216 -21.26 13.26 -11.74
N GLN A 217 -19.94 13.44 -11.77
CA GLN A 217 -19.01 13.08 -10.72
C GLN A 217 -18.36 14.33 -10.12
N THR A 218 -17.96 14.24 -8.85
CA THR A 218 -17.20 15.28 -8.16
C THR A 218 -16.43 14.65 -6.99
N VAL A 219 -15.74 15.47 -6.20
CA VAL A 219 -15.18 15.05 -4.91
C VAL A 219 -16.05 15.62 -3.81
N ALA A 220 -16.30 14.82 -2.76
CA ALA A 220 -16.91 15.29 -1.54
C ALA A 220 -15.95 15.15 -0.35
N THR A 221 -15.92 16.15 0.52
CA THR A 221 -15.21 16.11 1.80
C THR A 221 -16.23 16.14 2.93
N ASP A 222 -16.20 15.15 3.80
CA ASP A 222 -17.14 15.01 4.93
C ASP A 222 -18.62 15.13 4.50
N GLY A 223 -18.95 14.56 3.32
CA GLY A 223 -20.29 14.60 2.73
C GLY A 223 -20.65 15.89 1.96
N VAL A 224 -19.74 16.88 1.91
CA VAL A 224 -19.94 18.13 1.19
C VAL A 224 -19.23 18.06 -0.18
N PRO A 225 -19.97 17.99 -1.30
CA PRO A 225 -19.38 17.97 -2.64
C PRO A 225 -18.79 19.34 -3.01
N TRP A 226 -17.78 19.35 -3.89
CA TRP A 226 -17.39 20.56 -4.59
C TRP A 226 -18.57 21.12 -5.42
N ASP A 227 -18.57 22.43 -5.65
CA ASP A 227 -19.57 23.09 -6.51
C ASP A 227 -19.41 22.70 -8.00
N SER A 228 -18.22 22.26 -8.39
CA SER A 228 -17.90 21.80 -9.74
C SER A 228 -18.27 20.33 -9.94
N THR A 229 -18.76 19.99 -11.13
CA THR A 229 -18.98 18.62 -11.57
C THR A 229 -18.17 18.30 -12.83
N TYR A 230 -17.86 17.02 -13.00
CA TYR A 230 -17.09 16.49 -14.11
C TYR A 230 -17.69 15.18 -14.63
N PRO A 231 -17.53 14.86 -15.92
CA PRO A 231 -17.91 13.55 -16.45
C PRO A 231 -17.16 12.39 -15.77
N CYS A 232 -15.94 12.64 -15.29
CA CYS A 232 -15.15 11.63 -14.56
C CYS A 232 -14.12 12.28 -13.62
N VAL A 233 -13.92 11.65 -12.45
CA VAL A 233 -12.98 12.04 -11.41
C VAL A 233 -12.25 10.79 -10.90
N TRP A 234 -10.92 10.87 -10.74
CA TRP A 234 -10.12 9.82 -10.11
C TRP A 234 -9.90 10.08 -8.62
N GLU A 235 -9.29 9.12 -7.91
CA GLU A 235 -8.94 9.19 -6.50
C GLU A 235 -8.49 10.59 -6.04
N PRO A 236 -9.15 11.18 -5.02
CA PRO A 236 -8.74 12.45 -4.46
C PRO A 236 -7.54 12.29 -3.53
N GLY A 237 -6.87 13.40 -3.22
CA GLY A 237 -5.74 13.44 -2.30
C GLY A 237 -5.71 14.75 -1.52
N PHE A 238 -5.45 14.66 -0.22
CA PHE A 238 -5.25 15.85 0.62
C PHE A 238 -3.83 16.37 0.47
N SER A 239 -3.71 17.69 0.29
CA SER A 239 -2.43 18.38 0.36
C SER A 239 -1.93 18.39 1.81
N PRO A 240 -0.69 17.94 2.10
CA PRO A 240 -0.15 18.00 3.45
C PRO A 240 0.16 19.42 3.93
N ALA A 241 0.20 20.40 3.03
CA ALA A 241 0.49 21.80 3.37
C ALA A 241 -0.67 22.51 4.08
N ASP A 242 -1.90 22.29 3.60
CA ASP A 242 -3.07 23.09 4.00
C ASP A 242 -4.37 22.27 4.06
N GLY A 243 -4.33 20.97 3.79
CA GLY A 243 -5.49 20.10 3.81
C GLY A 243 -6.47 20.34 2.65
N ALA A 244 -6.11 21.11 1.62
CA ALA A 244 -6.96 21.22 0.44
C ALA A 244 -6.95 19.92 -0.37
N VAL A 245 -8.07 19.60 -1.02
CA VAL A 245 -8.25 18.37 -1.78
C VAL A 245 -7.94 18.58 -3.25
N THR A 246 -7.16 17.68 -3.83
CA THR A 246 -6.86 17.61 -5.25
C THR A 246 -7.39 16.31 -5.85
N ALA A 247 -7.73 16.33 -7.14
CA ALA A 247 -8.11 15.13 -7.87
C ALA A 247 -7.85 15.30 -9.36
N PRO A 248 -7.46 14.24 -10.09
CA PRO A 248 -7.53 14.24 -11.54
C PRO A 248 -8.98 14.30 -12.01
N VAL A 249 -9.28 15.22 -12.92
CA VAL A 249 -10.63 15.46 -13.45
C VAL A 249 -10.62 15.49 -14.97
N ARG A 250 -11.73 15.03 -15.57
CA ARG A 250 -11.90 15.06 -17.02
C ARG A 250 -12.66 16.31 -17.46
N ILE A 251 -12.06 17.12 -18.34
CA ILE A 251 -12.65 18.36 -18.89
C ILE A 251 -12.45 18.36 -20.40
N GLY A 252 -13.53 18.54 -21.17
CA GLY A 252 -13.44 18.66 -22.63
C GLY A 252 -12.84 17.43 -23.33
N GLY A 253 -13.00 16.23 -22.75
CA GLY A 253 -12.47 14.97 -23.29
C GLY A 253 -11.07 14.59 -22.82
N SER A 254 -10.32 15.51 -22.20
CA SER A 254 -8.97 15.31 -21.69
C SER A 254 -8.91 15.38 -20.17
N TRP A 255 -7.81 14.90 -19.58
CA TRP A 255 -7.58 14.88 -18.14
C TRP A 255 -6.66 16.02 -17.69
N THR A 256 -6.92 16.57 -16.52
CA THR A 256 -6.10 17.59 -15.86
C THR A 256 -6.20 17.44 -14.35
N MET A 257 -5.47 18.24 -13.58
CA MET A 257 -5.55 18.26 -12.12
C MET A 257 -6.48 19.39 -11.65
N ALA A 258 -7.36 19.08 -10.71
CA ALA A 258 -8.17 20.05 -9.98
C ALA A 258 -7.74 20.12 -8.51
N ARG A 259 -7.97 21.28 -7.90
CA ARG A 259 -7.85 21.56 -6.47
C ARG A 259 -9.11 22.31 -6.05
N GLU A 260 -9.83 21.80 -5.06
CA GLU A 260 -11.10 22.38 -4.60
C GLU A 260 -12.08 22.69 -5.75
N GLY A 261 -12.19 21.78 -6.72
CA GLY A 261 -13.07 21.94 -7.89
C GLY A 261 -12.59 22.94 -8.94
N ALA A 262 -11.41 23.56 -8.78
CA ALA A 262 -10.80 24.45 -9.78
C ALA A 262 -9.62 23.77 -10.48
N ARG A 263 -9.53 23.92 -11.80
CA ARG A 263 -8.39 23.43 -12.59
C ARG A 263 -7.10 24.15 -12.17
N ILE A 264 -6.01 23.41 -11.95
CA ILE A 264 -4.71 23.96 -11.55
C ILE A 264 -3.56 23.71 -12.54
N TRP A 265 -3.73 22.80 -13.51
CA TRP A 265 -2.71 22.58 -14.55
C TRP A 265 -3.14 23.16 -15.89
N ASP A 266 -2.31 24.04 -16.46
CA ASP A 266 -2.55 24.66 -17.78
C ASP A 266 -2.46 23.66 -18.94
N ARG A 267 -1.81 22.51 -18.71
CA ARG A 267 -1.76 21.38 -19.64
C ARG A 267 -2.88 20.38 -19.34
N SER A 268 -3.37 19.76 -20.41
CA SER A 268 -4.24 18.58 -20.32
C SER A 268 -3.54 17.39 -20.97
N PHE A 269 -3.95 16.19 -20.58
CA PHE A 269 -3.35 14.92 -20.96
C PHE A 269 -4.41 13.95 -21.48
N ALA A 270 -3.98 12.90 -22.19
CA ALA A 270 -4.87 11.80 -22.57
C ALA A 270 -5.32 11.01 -21.33
N GLN A 271 -4.50 10.98 -20.28
CA GLN A 271 -4.83 10.43 -18.96
C GLN A 271 -4.00 11.14 -17.86
N VAL A 272 -4.56 11.28 -16.66
CA VAL A 272 -3.87 11.67 -15.42
C VAL A 272 -4.42 10.76 -14.32
N TRP A 273 -3.56 10.01 -13.62
CA TRP A 273 -3.98 9.14 -12.52
C TRP A 273 -2.84 8.94 -11.51
N HIS A 274 -3.14 8.41 -10.32
CA HIS A 274 -2.19 8.23 -9.21
C HIS A 274 -1.34 9.46 -8.92
N HIS A 275 -2.00 10.56 -8.52
CA HIS A 275 -1.30 11.76 -8.13
C HIS A 275 -0.80 11.69 -6.68
N VAL A 276 0.36 12.29 -6.43
CA VAL A 276 1.00 12.35 -5.11
C VAL A 276 1.46 13.77 -4.82
N HIS A 277 1.38 14.16 -3.56
CA HIS A 277 1.94 15.42 -3.07
C HIS A 277 3.39 15.22 -2.63
N SER A 278 4.23 16.24 -2.82
CA SER A 278 5.51 16.33 -2.12
C SER A 278 5.27 16.38 -0.60
N PRO A 279 6.26 16.00 0.23
CA PRO A 279 6.10 16.02 1.68
C PRO A 279 5.71 17.41 2.25
N ASP A 280 6.19 18.49 1.63
CA ASP A 280 5.84 19.87 1.99
C ASP A 280 4.51 20.36 1.38
N GLY A 281 3.88 19.54 0.53
CA GLY A 281 2.60 19.78 -0.13
C GLY A 281 2.63 20.82 -1.25
N ARG A 282 3.81 21.31 -1.66
CA ARG A 282 3.95 22.34 -2.70
C ARG A 282 4.04 21.77 -4.12
N GLY A 283 4.51 20.54 -4.25
CA GLY A 283 4.61 19.81 -5.51
C GLY A 283 3.52 18.78 -5.64
N ILE A 284 2.95 18.65 -6.85
CA ILE A 284 2.02 17.57 -7.21
C ILE A 284 2.63 16.83 -8.39
N ALA A 285 2.96 15.56 -8.21
CA ALA A 285 3.32 14.67 -9.30
C ALA A 285 2.11 13.80 -9.67
N ALA A 286 2.00 13.39 -10.92
CA ALA A 286 1.06 12.36 -11.32
C ALA A 286 1.60 11.55 -12.50
N ILE A 287 1.10 10.33 -12.63
CA ILE A 287 1.32 9.52 -13.82
C ILE A 287 0.38 10.04 -14.90
N VAL A 288 0.94 10.36 -16.07
CA VAL A 288 0.20 10.97 -17.17
C VAL A 288 0.46 10.24 -18.47
N ALA A 289 -0.53 10.25 -19.37
CA ALA A 289 -0.34 9.87 -20.76
C ALA A 289 -0.35 11.13 -21.63
N ARG A 290 0.76 11.43 -22.31
CA ARG A 290 0.83 12.60 -23.21
C ARG A 290 -0.03 12.40 -24.45
N GLU A 291 -0.05 11.17 -24.93
CA GLU A 291 -0.87 10.64 -26.00
C GLU A 291 -1.27 9.21 -25.64
N PHE A 292 -2.20 8.63 -26.39
CA PHE A 292 -2.71 7.29 -26.10
C PHE A 292 -1.55 6.27 -26.05
N GLY A 293 -1.45 5.54 -24.93
CA GLY A 293 -0.45 4.50 -24.73
C GLY A 293 0.97 5.01 -24.45
N ARG A 294 1.21 6.32 -24.28
CA ARG A 294 2.55 6.86 -23.96
C ARG A 294 2.56 7.52 -22.59
N TRP A 295 3.02 6.75 -21.61
CA TRP A 295 3.02 7.09 -20.20
C TRP A 295 4.31 7.81 -19.78
N THR A 296 4.19 8.71 -18.81
CA THR A 296 5.30 9.43 -18.19
C THR A 296 4.85 10.03 -16.85
N VAL A 297 5.73 10.75 -16.15
CA VAL A 297 5.37 11.53 -14.97
C VAL A 297 5.27 13.01 -15.33
N ALA A 298 4.30 13.71 -14.75
CA ALA A 298 4.25 15.17 -14.74
C ALA A 298 4.35 15.69 -13.31
N VAL A 299 5.19 16.72 -13.12
CA VAL A 299 5.30 17.47 -11.87
C VAL A 299 4.74 18.86 -12.11
N ASN A 300 3.71 19.24 -11.36
CA ASN A 300 2.99 20.52 -11.50
C ASN A 300 2.54 20.78 -12.96
N GLY A 301 2.10 19.73 -13.65
CA GLY A 301 1.65 19.80 -15.05
C GLY A 301 2.77 19.81 -16.10
N ALA A 302 4.04 19.90 -15.69
CA ALA A 302 5.19 19.75 -16.57
C ALA A 302 5.55 18.26 -16.69
N ALA A 303 5.25 17.68 -17.85
CA ALA A 303 5.61 16.29 -18.15
C ALA A 303 7.09 16.16 -18.50
N TRP A 304 7.68 15.07 -18.03
CA TRP A 304 8.97 14.56 -18.47
C TRP A 304 9.05 14.36 -19.98
N TRP A 305 10.29 14.36 -20.49
CA TRP A 305 10.58 14.13 -21.89
C TRP A 305 10.42 12.65 -22.25
N HIS A 306 10.98 11.75 -21.44
CA HIS A 306 10.90 10.31 -21.70
C HIS A 306 9.47 9.81 -21.56
N THR A 307 9.09 8.90 -22.44
CA THR A 307 7.76 8.27 -22.46
C THR A 307 7.88 6.79 -22.71
N PHE A 308 7.00 6.02 -22.10
CA PHE A 308 7.06 4.56 -22.03
C PHE A 308 5.76 3.97 -22.60
N GLY A 309 5.89 2.93 -23.42
CA GLY A 309 4.80 2.36 -24.21
C GLY A 309 3.88 1.40 -23.43
N ASP A 310 4.36 0.80 -22.36
CA ASP A 310 3.58 -0.20 -21.61
C ASP A 310 2.91 0.44 -20.38
N PHE A 311 3.70 0.88 -19.39
CA PHE A 311 3.18 1.54 -18.20
C PHE A 311 4.22 2.41 -17.48
N VAL A 312 3.72 3.28 -16.61
CA VAL A 312 4.45 3.92 -15.51
C VAL A 312 3.64 3.70 -14.23
N THR A 313 4.31 3.40 -13.12
CA THR A 313 3.72 3.12 -11.81
C THR A 313 4.66 3.57 -10.69
N ASP A 314 4.16 3.58 -9.45
CA ASP A 314 4.95 3.76 -8.22
C ASP A 314 5.77 5.07 -8.21
N ALA A 315 5.17 6.16 -8.69
CA ALA A 315 5.77 7.49 -8.63
C ALA A 315 5.86 7.97 -7.17
N VAL A 316 7.05 8.41 -6.76
CA VAL A 316 7.34 8.83 -5.39
C VAL A 316 8.26 10.04 -5.35
N PHE A 317 7.99 10.97 -4.45
CA PHE A 317 8.88 12.09 -4.13
C PHE A 317 10.01 11.67 -3.20
N SER A 318 11.17 12.30 -3.36
CA SER A 318 12.19 12.32 -2.32
C SER A 318 11.67 13.00 -1.04
N PRO A 319 12.27 12.73 0.14
CA PRO A 319 11.84 13.32 1.41
C PRO A 319 11.87 14.86 1.44
N ASP A 320 12.76 15.48 0.67
CA ASP A 320 12.84 16.93 0.49
C ASP A 320 11.86 17.49 -0.56
N GLY A 321 11.15 16.61 -1.29
CA GLY A 321 10.21 16.98 -2.34
C GLY A 321 10.84 17.48 -3.65
N LEU A 322 12.17 17.41 -3.79
CA LEU A 322 12.89 17.99 -4.94
C LEU A 322 13.05 17.03 -6.11
N ARG A 323 12.96 15.72 -5.87
CA ARG A 323 13.21 14.67 -6.84
C ARG A 323 12.04 13.71 -6.94
N ILE A 324 11.94 13.02 -8.07
CA ILE A 324 10.92 12.00 -8.32
C ILE A 324 11.58 10.75 -8.87
N ALA A 325 11.14 9.59 -8.37
CA ALA A 325 11.42 8.31 -8.98
C ALA A 325 10.11 7.59 -9.32
N CYS A 326 10.13 6.70 -10.31
CA CYS A 326 9.02 5.81 -10.63
C CYS A 326 9.53 4.49 -11.24
N VAL A 327 8.63 3.52 -11.39
CA VAL A 327 8.85 2.34 -12.21
C VAL A 327 8.23 2.58 -13.58
N ALA A 328 8.93 2.19 -14.64
CA ALA A 328 8.45 2.32 -16.01
C ALA A 328 8.73 1.06 -16.81
N SER A 329 7.87 0.77 -17.79
CA SER A 329 8.05 -0.34 -18.71
C SER A 329 7.87 0.07 -20.16
N ASP A 330 8.82 -0.36 -20.99
CA ASP A 330 8.84 -0.13 -22.44
C ASP A 330 9.33 -1.40 -23.15
N GLU A 331 8.60 -1.83 -24.17
CA GLU A 331 8.88 -3.05 -24.95
C GLU A 331 9.07 -4.30 -24.07
N GLY A 332 8.27 -4.42 -23.00
CA GLY A 332 8.30 -5.54 -22.06
C GLY A 332 9.47 -5.54 -21.08
N LYS A 333 10.33 -4.51 -21.08
CA LYS A 333 11.41 -4.34 -20.10
C LYS A 333 10.98 -3.37 -19.03
N VAL A 334 11.27 -3.68 -17.76
CA VAL A 334 10.92 -2.84 -16.62
C VAL A 334 12.19 -2.23 -16.01
N THR A 335 12.16 -0.93 -15.69
CA THR A 335 13.26 -0.19 -15.10
C THR A 335 12.78 0.86 -14.08
N VAL A 336 13.72 1.39 -13.30
CA VAL A 336 13.50 2.60 -12.47
C VAL A 336 13.86 3.82 -13.30
N VAL A 337 13.10 4.90 -13.14
CA VAL A 337 13.40 6.21 -13.71
C VAL A 337 13.50 7.19 -12.55
N ALA A 338 14.61 7.91 -12.44
CA ALA A 338 14.79 8.98 -11.47
C ALA A 338 15.01 10.28 -12.23
N ASP A 339 14.18 11.29 -11.97
CA ASP A 339 14.28 12.64 -12.56
C ASP A 339 14.40 12.61 -14.09
N ASP A 340 13.47 11.93 -14.77
CA ASP A 340 13.45 11.77 -16.23
C ASP A 340 14.67 11.00 -16.80
N SER A 341 15.44 10.31 -15.95
CA SER A 341 16.61 9.51 -16.34
C SER A 341 16.39 8.02 -16.01
N PRO A 342 16.07 7.18 -17.02
CA PRO A 342 15.95 5.74 -16.83
C PRO A 342 17.28 5.10 -16.45
N TRP A 343 17.25 4.11 -15.56
CA TRP A 343 18.41 3.26 -15.29
C TRP A 343 18.64 2.26 -16.42
N ASP A 344 19.90 1.89 -16.64
CA ASP A 344 20.30 0.85 -17.60
C ASP A 344 20.08 -0.56 -17.01
N ILE A 345 18.81 -0.88 -16.77
CA ILE A 345 18.32 -2.15 -16.23
C ILE A 345 17.18 -2.65 -17.11
N ALA A 346 17.20 -3.94 -17.43
CA ALA A 346 16.10 -4.64 -18.06
C ALA A 346 15.67 -5.80 -17.17
N ALA A 347 14.68 -5.56 -16.31
CA ALA A 347 14.14 -6.56 -15.40
C ALA A 347 12.76 -7.04 -15.87
N ASP A 348 12.37 -8.24 -15.41
CA ASP A 348 11.01 -8.75 -15.60
C ASP A 348 10.03 -7.99 -14.71
N ARG A 349 10.49 -7.63 -13.49
CA ARG A 349 9.74 -6.83 -12.52
C ARG A 349 10.66 -5.91 -11.71
N VAL A 350 10.10 -4.78 -11.30
CA VAL A 350 10.73 -3.80 -10.41
C VAL A 350 9.69 -3.38 -9.38
N TRP A 351 10.07 -3.35 -8.10
CA TRP A 351 9.24 -2.85 -7.02
C TRP A 351 9.45 -1.35 -6.83
N ALA A 352 8.52 -0.70 -6.12
CA ALA A 352 8.54 0.74 -5.89
C ALA A 352 9.94 1.24 -5.44
N PRO A 353 10.50 2.28 -6.10
CA PRO A 353 11.77 2.84 -5.69
C PRO A 353 11.65 3.52 -4.33
N THR A 354 12.73 3.52 -3.56
CA THR A 354 12.84 4.25 -2.29
C THR A 354 13.99 5.22 -2.33
N PHE A 355 13.76 6.44 -1.87
CA PHE A 355 14.82 7.42 -1.66
C PHE A 355 15.52 7.19 -0.32
N SER A 356 16.80 7.57 -0.24
CA SER A 356 17.47 7.79 1.04
C SER A 356 16.84 8.97 1.79
N PRO A 357 16.97 9.06 3.13
CA PRO A 357 16.37 10.14 3.91
C PRO A 357 16.81 11.55 3.50
N ASP A 358 18.04 11.69 3.00
CA ASP A 358 18.58 12.94 2.46
C ASP A 358 18.14 13.23 1.01
N GLY A 359 17.39 12.33 0.37
CA GLY A 359 16.91 12.45 -1.01
C GLY A 359 17.97 12.23 -2.09
N THR A 360 19.23 11.94 -1.75
CA THR A 360 20.32 11.92 -2.73
C THR A 360 20.44 10.59 -3.47
N ARG A 361 20.01 9.49 -2.86
CA ARG A 361 20.14 8.13 -3.40
C ARG A 361 18.79 7.51 -3.67
N VAL A 362 18.72 6.60 -4.65
CA VAL A 362 17.53 5.81 -4.95
C VAL A 362 17.90 4.34 -4.96
N ALA A 363 17.14 3.51 -4.25
CA ALA A 363 17.27 2.07 -4.27
C ALA A 363 15.97 1.39 -4.74
N ALA A 364 16.10 0.23 -5.38
CA ALA A 364 14.96 -0.58 -5.78
C ALA A 364 15.31 -2.07 -5.77
N ARG A 365 14.30 -2.90 -5.52
CA ARG A 365 14.36 -4.35 -5.72
C ARG A 365 13.89 -4.68 -7.13
N THR A 366 14.56 -5.62 -7.79
CA THR A 366 14.23 -6.11 -9.13
C THR A 366 14.17 -7.63 -9.15
N GLU A 367 13.47 -8.19 -10.12
CA GLU A 367 13.43 -9.63 -10.43
C GLU A 367 13.81 -9.84 -11.90
N THR A 368 14.73 -10.77 -12.15
CA THR A 368 15.15 -11.20 -13.49
C THR A 368 15.35 -12.71 -13.45
N ASP A 369 14.69 -13.44 -14.35
CA ASP A 369 14.76 -14.90 -14.46
C ASP A 369 14.48 -15.62 -13.11
N GLY A 370 13.52 -15.11 -12.34
CA GLY A 370 13.14 -15.66 -11.02
C GLY A 370 14.17 -15.44 -9.91
N LYS A 371 15.14 -14.53 -10.11
CA LYS A 371 16.12 -14.13 -9.09
C LYS A 371 15.96 -12.65 -8.75
N TYR A 372 16.04 -12.36 -7.46
CA TYR A 372 15.88 -11.00 -6.93
C TYR A 372 17.23 -10.33 -6.73
N ARG A 373 17.31 -9.02 -7.01
CA ARG A 373 18.50 -8.20 -6.71
C ARG A 373 18.11 -6.80 -6.24
N ILE A 374 18.95 -6.18 -5.41
CA ILE A 374 18.85 -4.76 -5.07
C ILE A 374 19.75 -3.95 -6.00
N PHE A 375 19.25 -2.80 -6.45
CA PHE A 375 20.02 -1.78 -7.14
C PHE A 375 20.01 -0.47 -6.34
N LEU A 376 21.15 0.22 -6.34
CA LEU A 376 21.37 1.53 -5.75
C LEU A 376 21.94 2.45 -6.85
N ASP A 377 21.15 3.45 -7.25
CA ASP A 377 21.43 4.34 -8.39
C ASP A 377 21.84 3.60 -9.67
N GLY A 378 21.06 2.59 -10.03
CA GLY A 378 21.32 1.77 -11.21
C GLY A 378 22.48 0.79 -11.08
N LYS A 379 23.16 0.71 -9.92
CA LYS A 379 24.25 -0.25 -9.69
C LYS A 379 23.79 -1.39 -8.78
N PRO A 380 24.11 -2.65 -9.11
CA PRO A 380 23.72 -3.79 -8.30
C PRO A 380 24.41 -3.77 -6.93
N VAL A 381 23.67 -4.13 -5.88
CA VAL A 381 24.16 -4.33 -4.51
C VAL A 381 23.99 -5.79 -4.11
N GLY A 382 25.07 -6.42 -3.64
CA GLY A 382 25.07 -7.83 -3.24
C GLY A 382 24.83 -8.79 -4.40
N GLU A 383 24.65 -10.06 -4.06
CA GLU A 383 24.40 -11.15 -5.02
C GLU A 383 22.89 -11.40 -5.23
N PRO A 384 22.48 -11.91 -6.40
CA PRO A 384 21.10 -12.32 -6.63
C PRO A 384 20.66 -13.43 -5.66
N CYS A 385 19.42 -13.35 -5.18
CA CYS A 385 18.86 -14.27 -4.18
C CYS A 385 17.55 -14.91 -4.68
N GLY A 386 17.11 -15.99 -4.02
CA GLY A 386 15.81 -16.60 -4.29
C GLY A 386 14.63 -15.76 -3.79
N MET A 387 14.87 -14.93 -2.77
CA MET A 387 13.89 -14.00 -2.21
C MET A 387 14.62 -12.80 -1.61
N LEU A 388 14.10 -11.60 -1.81
CA LEU A 388 14.57 -10.36 -1.16
C LEU A 388 13.37 -9.54 -0.71
N ALA A 389 13.47 -8.88 0.45
CA ALA A 389 12.58 -7.80 0.85
C ALA A 389 13.03 -6.46 0.23
N ASP A 390 12.16 -5.46 0.26
CA ASP A 390 12.51 -4.11 -0.22
C ASP A 390 13.65 -3.51 0.62
N PRO A 391 14.59 -2.77 0.00
CA PRO A 391 15.72 -2.20 0.71
C PRO A 391 15.28 -1.10 1.68
N VAL A 392 16.00 -0.93 2.79
CA VAL A 392 15.72 0.12 3.78
C VAL A 392 17.00 0.89 4.08
N PHE A 393 16.96 2.21 3.94
CA PHE A 393 18.07 3.08 4.31
C PHE A 393 18.12 3.31 5.83
N SER A 394 19.34 3.51 6.36
CA SER A 394 19.52 4.05 7.71
C SER A 394 18.98 5.48 7.81
N PRO A 395 18.64 5.96 9.02
CA PRO A 395 18.11 7.32 9.21
C PRO A 395 18.97 8.45 8.65
N ASP A 396 20.30 8.29 8.63
CA ASP A 396 21.24 9.25 8.06
C ASP A 396 21.54 9.01 6.57
N GLY A 397 21.07 7.89 6.01
CA GLY A 397 21.27 7.47 4.62
C GLY A 397 22.63 6.86 4.33
N GLY A 398 23.49 6.65 5.33
CA GLY A 398 24.83 6.09 5.18
C GLY A 398 24.88 4.59 4.88
N GLU A 399 23.80 3.88 5.22
CA GLU A 399 23.73 2.43 5.11
C GLU A 399 22.44 1.95 4.43
N LEU A 400 22.52 0.75 3.86
CA LEU A 400 21.42 0.06 3.22
C LEU A 400 21.26 -1.33 3.83
N LEU A 401 20.08 -1.59 4.41
CA LEU A 401 19.69 -2.88 4.92
C LEU A 401 19.03 -3.71 3.80
N VAL A 402 19.69 -4.82 3.47
CA VAL A 402 19.24 -5.85 2.54
C VAL A 402 18.84 -7.09 3.33
N ARG A 403 17.65 -7.62 3.07
CA ARG A 403 17.10 -8.79 3.77
C ARG A 403 16.55 -9.77 2.75
N GLY A 404 16.75 -11.07 2.98
CA GLY A 404 16.28 -12.08 2.04
C GLY A 404 16.54 -13.50 2.48
N VAL A 405 16.28 -14.43 1.55
CA VAL A 405 16.64 -15.84 1.69
C VAL A 405 17.65 -16.19 0.60
N ALA A 406 18.83 -16.61 1.04
CA ALA A 406 19.89 -17.12 0.18
C ALA A 406 19.86 -18.64 0.16
N GLY A 407 20.42 -19.25 -0.88
CA GLY A 407 20.41 -20.71 -1.06
C GLY A 407 19.08 -21.24 -1.63
N THR A 408 18.96 -22.56 -1.68
CA THR A 408 17.78 -23.28 -2.20
C THR A 408 17.62 -24.60 -1.44
N GLY A 409 16.38 -25.07 -1.30
CA GLY A 409 16.11 -26.35 -0.63
C GLY A 409 16.54 -26.31 0.85
N GLU A 410 17.20 -27.37 1.32
CA GLU A 410 17.59 -27.51 2.73
C GLU A 410 18.67 -26.50 3.18
N ASP A 411 19.44 -25.96 2.24
CA ASP A 411 20.49 -24.95 2.49
C ASP A 411 19.96 -23.52 2.46
N ALA A 412 18.63 -23.33 2.37
CA ALA A 412 18.05 -21.99 2.35
C ALA A 412 18.16 -21.32 3.73
N VAL A 413 18.75 -20.13 3.77
CA VAL A 413 19.00 -19.37 5.01
C VAL A 413 18.48 -17.95 4.86
N CYS A 414 17.66 -17.52 5.82
CA CYS A 414 17.25 -16.13 5.95
C CYS A 414 18.43 -15.31 6.48
N PHE A 415 18.70 -14.16 5.85
CA PHE A 415 19.80 -13.28 6.22
C PHE A 415 19.35 -11.82 6.31
N ARG A 416 20.09 -11.05 7.11
CA ARG A 416 20.14 -9.59 7.02
C ARG A 416 21.56 -9.15 6.70
N GLN A 417 21.71 -8.13 5.88
CA GLN A 417 22.99 -7.55 5.52
C GLN A 417 22.88 -6.02 5.51
N VAL A 418 23.75 -5.36 6.27
CA VAL A 418 23.93 -3.91 6.20
C VAL A 418 25.14 -3.62 5.33
N ALA A 419 24.95 -2.81 4.29
CA ALA A 419 25.99 -2.39 3.36
C ALA A 419 26.15 -0.87 3.39
N GLU A 420 27.39 -0.40 3.22
CA GLU A 420 27.65 1.04 3.09
C GLU A 420 27.06 1.60 1.78
N VAL A 421 26.33 2.69 1.91
CA VAL A 421 25.88 3.53 0.80
C VAL A 421 27.04 4.46 0.50
N GLY A 422 28.04 3.95 -0.25
CA GLY A 422 29.29 4.67 -0.49
C GLY A 422 29.05 6.12 -0.90
N SER A 423 29.78 7.07 -0.30
CA SER A 423 29.62 8.51 -0.59
C SER A 423 29.77 8.75 -2.09
N GLY A 424 28.70 9.17 -2.75
CA GLY A 424 28.76 9.54 -4.16
C GLY A 424 29.89 10.55 -4.37
N LYS A 425 30.86 10.20 -5.22
CA LYS A 425 31.80 11.16 -5.80
C LYS A 425 31.45 11.38 -7.25
#